data_AF-A0A0C6E0N9-F1
#
_entry.id   AF-A0A0C6E0N9-F1
#
_cell.length_a   1.000
_cell.length_b   1.000
_cell.length_c   1.000
_cell.angle_alpha   90.00
_cell.angle_beta   90.00
_cell.angle_gamma   90.00
#
_symmetry.space_group_name_H-M   'P 1'
#
loop_
_entity.id
_entity.type
_entity.pdbx_description
1 polymer ?
#
loop_
_entity_poly.entity_id
_entity_poly.type
_entity_poly.pdbx_seq_one_letter_code
_entity_poly.pdbx_strand_id
1 'polypeptide(L)'
;MFDFMQMANSPQARDMLFKMMSRQMGQSPQDVKEAISKVEIAIKRNERGFELRLGKSEHQQVEKMLQESTDSWIEMLSRGFQAVGYKVKIYE
;
A
#
# COMPACT_ATOMS: atom_id res chain seq x y z
N MET A 1 -2.67 13.41 16.86
CA MET A 1 -2.37 12.22 16.05
C MET A 1 -3.09 12.38 14.73
N PHE A 2 -2.38 12.24 13.61
CA PHE A 2 -2.99 12.34 12.28
C PHE A 2 -3.96 11.17 12.13
N ASP A 3 -5.26 11.46 12.04
CA ASP A 3 -6.31 10.45 12.13
C ASP A 3 -6.55 9.80 10.76
N PHE A 4 -5.50 9.16 10.24
CA PHE A 4 -5.49 8.50 8.94
C PHE A 4 -6.60 7.45 8.83
N MET A 5 -6.95 6.80 9.95
CA MET A 5 -8.06 5.87 10.06
C MET A 5 -9.43 6.56 9.95
N GLN A 6 -9.63 7.75 10.53
CA GLN A 6 -10.88 8.51 10.34
C GLN A 6 -11.01 9.08 8.93
N MET A 7 -9.92 9.59 8.36
CA MET A 7 -9.90 10.11 6.99
C MET A 7 -10.14 8.98 5.96
N ALA A 8 -9.62 7.78 6.21
CA ALA A 8 -9.92 6.59 5.42
C ALA A 8 -11.34 6.03 5.66
N ASN A 9 -12.18 6.61 6.52
CA ASN A 9 -13.55 6.14 6.75
C ASN A 9 -14.64 7.01 6.12
N SER A 10 -14.33 8.24 5.68
CA SER A 10 -15.27 9.04 4.90
C SER A 10 -15.08 8.81 3.39
N PRO A 11 -16.14 8.56 2.60
CA PRO A 11 -16.04 8.41 1.15
C PRO A 11 -15.35 9.60 0.48
N GLN A 12 -15.64 10.82 0.92
CA GLN A 12 -15.10 12.06 0.36
C GLN A 12 -13.58 12.17 0.58
N ALA A 13 -13.10 11.76 1.74
CA ALA A 13 -11.68 11.79 2.06
C ALA A 13 -10.91 10.67 1.36
N ARG A 14 -11.51 9.49 1.17
CA ARG A 14 -10.98 8.44 0.29
C ARG A 14 -10.82 8.96 -1.15
N ASP A 15 -11.84 9.62 -1.68
CA ASP A 15 -11.79 10.18 -3.03
C ASP A 15 -10.70 11.25 -3.19
N MET A 16 -10.53 12.13 -2.19
CA MET A 16 -9.43 13.09 -2.17
C MET A 16 -8.06 12.40 -2.13
N LEU A 17 -7.92 11.36 -1.30
CA LEU A 17 -6.69 10.57 -1.20
C LEU A 17 -6.33 9.93 -2.55
N PHE A 18 -7.29 9.28 -3.21
CA PHE A 18 -7.08 8.67 -4.52
C PHE A 18 -6.72 9.70 -5.59
N LYS A 19 -7.37 10.87 -5.59
CA LYS A 19 -7.03 11.97 -6.51
C LYS A 19 -5.61 12.48 -6.28
N MET A 20 -5.19 12.60 -5.03
CA MET A 20 -3.82 13.03 -4.68
C MET A 20 -2.79 12.00 -5.15
N MET A 21 -3.02 10.70 -4.88
CA MET A 21 -2.17 9.61 -5.35
C MET A 21 -2.06 9.58 -6.88
N SER A 22 -3.20 9.71 -7.58
CA SER A 22 -3.25 9.75 -9.04
C SER A 22 -2.46 10.92 -9.62
N ARG A 23 -2.56 12.11 -9.01
CA ARG A 23 -1.78 13.29 -9.43
C ARG A 23 -0.28 13.10 -9.23
N GLN A 24 0.12 12.57 -8.08
CA GLN A 24 1.53 12.28 -7.79
C GLN A 24 2.09 11.25 -8.78
N MET A 25 1.30 10.22 -9.10
CA MET A 25 1.68 9.22 -10.10
C MET A 25 1.80 9.85 -11.51
N GLY A 26 0.89 10.75 -11.87
CA GLY A 26 0.95 11.48 -13.15
C GLY A 26 2.21 12.33 -13.33
N GLN A 27 2.79 12.82 -12.23
CA GLN A 27 4.05 13.59 -12.21
C GLN A 27 5.31 12.72 -12.26
N SER A 28 5.18 11.40 -12.15
CA SER A 28 6.34 10.49 -12.20
C SER A 28 6.95 10.45 -13.60
N PRO A 29 8.27 10.18 -13.72
CA PRO A 29 8.94 9.93 -14.99
C PRO A 29 8.23 8.86 -15.84
N GLN A 30 8.34 8.95 -17.16
CA GLN A 30 7.59 8.10 -18.09
C GLN A 30 7.96 6.62 -17.98
N ASP A 31 9.26 6.33 -17.88
CA ASP A 31 9.85 5.02 -17.63
C ASP A 31 9.33 4.39 -16.31
N VAL A 32 9.24 5.19 -15.25
CA VAL A 32 8.68 4.75 -13.96
C VAL A 32 7.20 4.37 -14.09
N LYS A 33 6.41 5.19 -14.80
CA LYS A 33 4.98 4.91 -15.04
C LYS A 33 4.78 3.62 -15.85
N GLU A 34 5.58 3.41 -16.87
CA GLU A 34 5.55 2.19 -17.70
C GLU A 34 6.03 0.95 -16.95
N ALA A 35 6.97 1.10 -16.03
CA ALA A 35 7.41 0.00 -15.17
C ALA A 35 6.33 -0.38 -14.15
N ILE A 36 5.67 0.60 -13.52
CA ILE A 36 4.59 0.35 -12.56
C ILE A 36 3.39 -0.31 -13.23
N SER A 37 3.03 0.08 -14.46
CA SER A 37 1.88 -0.51 -15.17
C SER A 37 2.05 -2.00 -15.50
N LYS A 38 3.27 -2.53 -15.44
CA LYS A 38 3.59 -3.95 -15.64
C LYS A 38 3.59 -4.76 -14.34
N VAL A 39 3.53 -4.11 -13.19
CA VAL A 39 3.49 -4.78 -11.88
C VAL A 39 2.08 -5.31 -11.64
N GLU A 40 1.96 -6.62 -11.55
CA GLU A 40 0.69 -7.26 -11.18
C GLU A 40 0.48 -7.16 -9.66
N ILE A 41 -0.73 -6.75 -9.25
CA ILE A 41 -1.16 -6.79 -7.85
C ILE A 41 -2.29 -7.80 -7.72
N ALA A 42 -2.06 -8.89 -7.01
CA ALA A 42 -3.08 -9.90 -6.75
C ALA A 42 -3.63 -9.75 -5.32
N ILE A 43 -4.95 -9.66 -5.19
CA ILE A 43 -5.66 -9.60 -3.90
C ILE A 43 -6.56 -10.83 -3.79
N LYS A 44 -6.27 -11.71 -2.84
CA LYS A 44 -7.12 -12.86 -2.52
C LYS A 44 -7.91 -12.57 -1.25
N ARG A 45 -9.23 -12.48 -1.34
CA ARG A 45 -10.12 -12.28 -0.18
C ARG A 45 -10.36 -13.61 0.55
N ASN A 46 -10.30 -13.56 1.88
CA ASN A 46 -10.57 -14.68 2.79
C ASN A 46 -11.74 -14.29 3.72
N GLU A 47 -12.21 -15.21 4.59
CA GLU A 47 -13.38 -15.01 5.46
C GLU A 47 -13.34 -13.70 6.29
N ARG A 48 -12.16 -13.36 6.83
CA ARG A 48 -11.96 -12.17 7.69
C ARG A 48 -10.69 -11.38 7.34
N GLY A 49 -10.19 -11.50 6.11
CA GLY A 49 -8.94 -10.88 5.72
C GLY A 49 -8.67 -10.99 4.23
N PHE A 50 -7.42 -10.74 3.86
CA PHE A 50 -6.95 -10.89 2.48
C PHE A 50 -5.46 -11.22 2.46
N GLU A 51 -5.01 -11.79 1.34
CA GLU A 51 -3.60 -11.88 0.97
C GLU A 51 -3.36 -10.88 -0.17
N LEU A 52 -2.31 -10.06 -0.04
CA LEU A 52 -1.85 -9.13 -1.06
C LEU A 52 -0.51 -9.65 -1.59
N ARG A 53 -0.41 -9.84 -2.90
CA ARG A 53 0.85 -10.21 -3.56
C ARG A 53 1.22 -9.17 -4.59
N LEU A 54 2.43 -8.64 -4.47
CA LEU A 54 3.00 -7.69 -5.40
C LEU A 54 3.93 -8.44 -6.36
N GLY A 55 3.73 -8.25 -7.66
CA GLY A 55 4.63 -8.72 -8.69
C GLY A 55 5.97 -7.97 -8.64
N LYS A 56 6.99 -8.54 -9.29
CA LYS A 56 8.31 -7.92 -9.40
C LYS A 56 8.33 -6.86 -10.49
N SER A 57 9.28 -5.93 -10.40
CA SER A 57 9.64 -5.02 -11.48
C SER A 57 11.09 -5.20 -11.90
N GLU A 58 11.35 -5.25 -13.20
CA GLU A 58 12.72 -5.18 -13.73
C GLU A 58 13.31 -3.77 -13.63
N HIS A 59 12.48 -2.76 -13.31
CA HIS A 59 12.93 -1.39 -13.10
C HIS A 59 13.37 -1.21 -11.66
N GLN A 60 14.68 -1.04 -11.43
CA GLN A 60 15.29 -1.03 -10.09
C GLN A 60 14.63 -0.04 -9.11
N GLN A 61 14.29 1.18 -9.57
CA GLN A 61 13.61 2.16 -8.71
C GLN A 61 12.20 1.69 -8.28
N VAL A 62 11.46 1.04 -9.19
CA VAL A 62 10.11 0.57 -8.90
C VAL A 62 10.17 -0.64 -7.99
N GLU A 63 11.09 -1.56 -8.22
CA GLU A 63 11.33 -2.71 -7.34
C GLU A 63 11.65 -2.27 -5.91
N LYS A 64 12.55 -1.30 -5.77
CA LYS A 64 12.87 -0.71 -4.46
C LYS A 64 11.64 -0.06 -3.80
N MET A 65 10.85 0.68 -4.57
CA MET A 65 9.61 1.30 -4.07
C MET A 65 8.60 0.25 -3.60
N LEU A 66 8.46 -0.89 -4.30
CA LEU A 66 7.56 -1.99 -3.91
C LEU A 66 8.01 -2.65 -2.60
N GLN A 67 9.32 -2.87 -2.44
CA GLN A 67 9.91 -3.40 -1.21
C GLN A 67 9.67 -2.45 -0.02
N GLU A 68 10.05 -1.18 -0.17
CA GLU A 68 9.87 -0.16 0.88
C GLU A 68 8.40 0.02 1.26
N SER A 69 7.49 -0.04 0.27
CA SER A 69 6.06 0.03 0.51
C SER A 69 5.57 -1.17 1.32
N THR A 70 6.01 -2.39 0.97
CA THR A 70 5.60 -3.61 1.66
C THR A 70 6.07 -3.60 3.11
N ASP A 71 7.32 -3.22 3.36
CA ASP A 71 7.87 -3.10 4.72
C ASP A 71 7.13 -2.05 5.55
N SER A 72 6.85 -0.89 4.96
CA SER A 72 6.12 0.19 5.61
C SER A 72 4.69 -0.23 6.00
N TRP A 73 4.00 -0.97 5.13
CA TRP A 73 2.66 -1.49 5.43
C TRP A 73 2.69 -2.53 6.55
N ILE A 74 3.66 -3.46 6.53
CA ILE A 74 3.83 -4.46 7.60
C ILE A 74 4.09 -3.77 8.94
N GLU A 75 4.98 -2.79 8.98
CA GLU A 75 5.28 -2.02 10.19
C GLU A 75 4.04 -1.25 10.68
N MET A 76 3.36 -0.52 9.80
CA MET A 76 2.21 0.29 10.19
C MET A 76 1.05 -0.58 10.71
N LEU A 77 0.75 -1.69 10.03
CA LEU A 77 -0.32 -2.60 10.44
C LEU A 77 0.03 -3.28 11.76
N SER A 78 1.24 -3.81 11.91
CA SER A 78 1.67 -4.47 13.14
C SER A 78 1.61 -3.53 14.34
N ARG A 79 2.20 -2.33 14.24
CA ARG A 79 2.15 -1.32 15.29
C ARG A 79 0.72 -0.87 15.59
N GLY A 80 -0.10 -0.68 14.57
CA GLY A 80 -1.51 -0.27 14.73
C GLY A 80 -2.33 -1.28 15.53
N PHE A 81 -2.21 -2.56 15.22
CA PHE A 81 -2.89 -3.62 15.96
C PHE A 81 -2.32 -3.82 17.37
N GLN A 82 -1.01 -3.72 17.54
CA GLN A 82 -0.37 -3.79 18.87
C GLN A 82 -0.80 -2.65 19.78
N ALA A 83 -0.91 -1.43 19.26
CA ALA A 83 -1.29 -0.24 20.03
C ALA A 83 -2.68 -0.34 20.66
N VAL A 84 -3.57 -1.17 20.09
CA VAL A 84 -4.92 -1.40 20.61
C VAL A 84 -5.07 -2.75 21.35
N GLY A 85 -3.95 -3.45 21.59
CA GLY A 85 -3.88 -4.64 22.44
C GLY A 85 -4.03 -5.99 21.74
N TYR A 86 -4.05 -6.05 20.40
CA TYR A 86 -4.07 -7.32 19.70
C TYR A 86 -2.71 -8.02 19.70
N LYS A 87 -2.73 -9.35 19.70
CA LYS A 87 -1.54 -10.17 19.45
C LYS A 87 -1.26 -10.21 17.95
N VAL A 88 -0.09 -9.74 17.54
CA VAL A 88 0.34 -9.75 16.14
C VAL A 88 1.32 -10.90 15.90
N LYS A 89 1.14 -11.61 14.80
CA LYS A 89 2.07 -12.60 14.26
C LYS A 89 2.39 -12.21 12.82
N ILE A 90 3.67 -12.17 12.49
CA ILE A 90 4.20 -11.94 11.14
C ILE A 90 4.77 -13.28 10.67
N TYR A 91 4.48 -13.66 9.43
CA TYR A 91 4.95 -14.89 8.80
C TYR A 91 5.77 -14.51 7.56
N GLU A 92 6.82 -15.27 7.27
CA GLU A 92 7.71 -15.10 6.11
C GLU A 92 7.42 -16.17 5.03
#